data_AF-A0A2M9QBP6-F1
#
_entry.id   AF-A0A2M9QBP6-F1
#
_cell.length_a   1.000
_cell.length_b   1.000
_cell.length_c   1.000
_cell.angle_alpha   90.00
_cell.angle_beta   90.00
_cell.angle_gamma   90.00
#
_symmetry.space_group_name_H-M   'P 1'
#
loop_
_entity.id
_entity.type
_entity.pdbx_description
1 polymer ?
#
loop_
_entity_poly.entity_id
_entity_poly.type
_entity_poly.pdbx_seq_one_letter_code
_entity_poly.pdbx_strand_id
1 'polypeptide(L)'
;QDVNGNSRSFNKEKIDAIVKALGNQDAKIASVDRKPKKSFAPGLYDLTELQRDANKLFGYSAKETLNIMQKLYESHKVQTYPRTDSRYLSSDIVGTLPERLKACGIGEYRTFANKILTKPIKANKSFVDDSKVSDHHAIIPTEGYVNFSAFNDKERKIYDLVVKRFLAVLFPAHEYEQLTVQAQIGNEKFIAKGKTVTIAGWKEVYQNRFDDEESTDDVKEQLLPRLEQGQVLKTKLIAQTSG
;
A
#
# COMPACT_ATOMS: atom_id res chain seq x y z
N GLN A 1 10.44 5.30 26.66
CA GLN A 1 9.04 4.83 26.70
C GLN A 1 8.55 4.94 28.14
N ASP A 2 7.30 5.32 28.38
CA ASP A 2 6.72 5.25 29.73
C ASP A 2 6.45 3.80 30.16
N VAL A 3 5.93 3.61 31.37
CA VAL A 3 5.59 2.28 31.92
C VAL A 3 4.54 1.52 31.10
N ASN A 4 3.79 2.23 30.24
CA ASN A 4 2.77 1.67 29.35
C ASN A 4 3.31 1.42 27.93
N GLY A 5 4.60 1.66 27.69
CA GLY A 5 5.22 1.49 26.37
C GLY A 5 5.01 2.69 25.42
N ASN A 6 4.44 3.80 25.89
CA ASN A 6 4.23 4.98 25.04
C ASN A 6 5.56 5.66 24.73
N SER A 7 5.79 5.95 23.45
CA SER A 7 6.95 6.70 22.96
C SER A 7 6.71 8.22 22.86
N ARG A 8 5.48 8.69 23.13
CA ARG A 8 5.08 10.10 23.07
C ARG A 8 4.71 10.62 24.46
N SER A 9 4.92 11.90 24.72
CA SER A 9 4.51 12.57 25.97
C SER A 9 4.07 14.00 25.70
N PHE A 10 3.02 14.45 26.41
CA PHE A 10 2.56 15.84 26.38
C PHE A 10 3.25 16.74 27.40
N ASN A 11 4.07 16.18 28.29
CA ASN A 11 4.79 16.94 29.31
C ASN A 11 6.15 17.38 28.75
N LYS A 12 6.22 18.64 28.33
CA LYS A 12 7.42 19.21 27.71
C LYS A 12 8.58 19.28 28.71
N GLU A 13 8.33 19.72 29.93
CA GLU A 13 9.36 19.91 30.96
C GLU A 13 10.10 18.59 31.27
N LYS A 14 9.36 17.47 31.27
CA LYS A 14 9.91 16.13 31.41
C LYS A 14 10.84 15.77 30.26
N ILE A 15 10.45 16.05 29.02
CA ILE A 15 11.28 15.76 27.84
C ILE A 15 12.54 16.64 27.83
N ASP A 16 12.40 17.93 28.16
CA ASP A 16 13.52 18.86 28.26
C ASP A 16 14.54 18.40 29.32
N ALA A 17 14.06 17.94 30.48
CA ALA A 17 14.91 17.38 31.53
C ALA A 17 15.66 16.12 31.06
N ILE A 18 14.99 15.22 30.32
CA ILE A 18 15.60 14.03 29.74
C ILE A 18 16.69 14.40 28.73
N VAL A 19 16.38 15.26 27.76
CA VAL A 19 17.35 15.69 26.73
C VAL A 19 18.58 16.33 27.37
N LYS A 20 18.38 17.19 28.38
CA LYS A 20 19.48 17.81 29.13
C LYS A 20 20.32 16.79 29.90
N ALA A 21 19.70 15.80 30.53
CA ALA A 21 20.40 14.75 31.28
C ALA A 21 21.21 13.81 30.38
N LEU A 22 20.76 13.56 29.16
CA LEU A 22 21.48 12.72 28.19
C LEU A 22 22.77 13.40 27.69
N GLY A 23 22.75 14.72 27.49
CA GLY A 23 23.92 15.49 27.09
C GLY A 23 24.58 14.95 25.81
N ASN A 24 25.89 14.69 25.87
CA ASN A 24 26.69 14.17 24.75
C ASN A 24 27.05 12.69 24.90
N GLN A 25 26.26 11.92 25.66
CA GLN A 25 26.54 10.50 25.86
C GLN A 25 26.43 9.73 24.54
N ASP A 26 27.33 8.76 24.37
CA ASP A 26 27.33 7.87 23.21
C ASP A 26 26.18 6.86 23.29
N ALA A 27 25.68 6.44 22.12
CA ALA A 27 24.63 5.44 22.02
C ALA A 27 25.23 4.04 21.94
N LYS A 28 24.86 3.16 22.87
CA LYS A 28 25.21 1.74 22.81
C LYS A 28 24.06 0.95 22.18
N ILE A 29 24.35 0.19 21.13
CA ILE A 29 23.36 -0.69 20.51
C ILE A 29 23.06 -1.85 21.46
N ALA A 30 21.83 -1.87 21.98
CA ALA A 30 21.35 -2.89 22.90
C ALA A 30 20.87 -4.15 22.17
N SER A 31 20.21 -3.98 21.02
CA SER A 31 19.77 -5.08 20.17
C SER A 31 19.57 -4.65 18.72
N VAL A 32 19.71 -5.62 17.82
CA VAL A 32 19.47 -5.49 16.38
C VAL A 32 18.63 -6.69 15.95
N ASP A 33 17.39 -6.45 15.56
CA ASP A 33 16.42 -7.49 15.16
C ASP A 33 16.06 -7.32 13.68
N ARG A 34 16.13 -8.42 12.92
CA ARG A 34 15.74 -8.47 11.51
C ARG A 34 14.58 -9.43 11.35
N LYS A 35 13.48 -8.95 10.79
CA LYS A 35 12.28 -9.77 10.58
C LYS A 35 11.78 -9.64 9.15
N PRO A 36 11.60 -10.75 8.42
CA PRO A 36 10.90 -10.71 7.15
C PRO A 36 9.44 -10.33 7.39
N LYS A 37 8.94 -9.42 6.56
CA LYS A 37 7.56 -8.92 6.56
C LYS A 37 7.03 -8.95 5.14
N LYS A 38 5.70 -9.10 5.04
CA LYS A 38 4.98 -9.06 3.77
C LYS A 38 3.75 -8.16 3.93
N SER A 39 3.44 -7.37 2.90
CA SER A 39 2.17 -6.69 2.76
C SER A 39 1.49 -7.11 1.45
N PHE A 40 0.21 -7.44 1.55
CA PHE A 40 -0.61 -7.83 0.40
C PHE A 40 -1.25 -6.60 -0.22
N ALA A 41 -1.64 -6.71 -1.49
CA ALA A 41 -2.35 -5.64 -2.17
C ALA A 41 -3.68 -5.34 -1.47
N PRO A 42 -4.13 -4.07 -1.44
CA PRO A 42 -5.49 -3.76 -1.05
C PRO A 42 -6.49 -4.50 -1.95
N GLY A 43 -7.63 -4.89 -1.37
CA GLY A 43 -8.67 -5.62 -2.11
C GLY A 43 -9.21 -4.84 -3.29
N LEU A 44 -9.88 -5.54 -4.22
CA LEU A 44 -10.55 -4.94 -5.36
C LEU A 44 -11.54 -3.86 -4.92
N TYR A 45 -11.92 -2.98 -5.84
CA TYR A 45 -12.82 -1.89 -5.55
C TYR A 45 -14.27 -2.36 -5.45
N ASP A 46 -14.92 -1.94 -4.37
CA ASP A 46 -16.34 -1.62 -4.37
C ASP A 46 -16.53 -0.12 -4.73
N LEU A 47 -17.77 0.35 -4.79
CA LEU A 47 -18.05 1.75 -5.11
C LEU A 47 -17.50 2.72 -4.04
N THR A 48 -17.63 2.38 -2.77
CA THR A 48 -17.26 3.27 -1.66
C THR A 48 -15.76 3.48 -1.59
N GLU A 49 -14.97 2.41 -1.71
CA GLU A 49 -13.52 2.48 -1.70
C GLU A 49 -12.99 3.25 -2.91
N LEU A 50 -13.56 3.03 -4.09
CA LEU A 50 -13.16 3.78 -5.28
C LEU A 50 -13.50 5.27 -5.14
N GLN A 51 -14.67 5.61 -4.57
CA GLN A 51 -15.03 6.99 -4.27
C GLN A 51 -14.08 7.65 -3.26
N ARG A 52 -13.62 6.91 -2.24
CA ARG A 52 -12.61 7.40 -1.28
C ARG A 52 -11.29 7.72 -1.96
N ASP A 53 -10.76 6.79 -2.77
CA ASP A 53 -9.50 7.00 -3.48
C ASP A 53 -9.61 8.12 -4.52
N ALA A 54 -10.72 8.18 -5.26
CA ALA A 54 -10.97 9.25 -6.22
C ALA A 54 -11.07 10.63 -5.56
N ASN A 55 -11.68 10.70 -4.36
CA ASN A 55 -11.73 11.93 -3.59
C ASN A 55 -10.35 12.34 -3.08
N LYS A 56 -9.62 11.40 -2.45
CA LYS A 56 -8.29 11.65 -1.90
C LYS A 56 -7.30 12.11 -2.97
N LEU A 57 -7.29 11.45 -4.13
CA LEU A 57 -6.29 11.70 -5.17
C LEU A 57 -6.68 12.85 -6.12
N PHE A 58 -7.97 13.03 -6.39
CA PHE A 58 -8.44 13.94 -7.45
C PHE A 58 -9.49 14.96 -6.99
N GLY A 59 -9.94 14.90 -5.74
CA GLY A 59 -10.98 15.78 -5.20
C GLY A 59 -12.39 15.49 -5.72
N TYR A 60 -12.62 14.35 -6.38
CA TYR A 60 -13.92 14.03 -6.96
C TYR A 60 -14.95 13.72 -5.87
N SER A 61 -16.16 14.23 -6.02
CA SER A 61 -17.27 13.88 -5.13
C SER A 61 -17.77 12.47 -5.40
N ALA A 62 -18.42 11.83 -4.42
CA ALA A 62 -19.02 10.50 -4.58
C ALA A 62 -19.98 10.43 -5.80
N LYS A 63 -20.81 11.47 -6.00
CA LYS A 63 -21.75 11.58 -7.12
C LYS A 63 -21.01 11.71 -8.46
N GLU A 64 -19.95 12.50 -8.51
CA GLU A 64 -19.15 12.68 -9.72
C GLU A 64 -18.47 11.37 -10.13
N THR A 65 -17.80 10.70 -9.18
CA THR A 65 -17.14 9.41 -9.41
C THR A 65 -18.14 8.37 -9.94
N LEU A 66 -19.32 8.25 -9.32
CA LEU A 66 -20.36 7.35 -9.78
C LEU A 66 -20.82 7.66 -11.21
N ASN A 67 -21.00 8.94 -11.56
CA ASN A 67 -21.39 9.33 -12.91
C ASN A 67 -20.33 8.96 -13.95
N ILE A 68 -19.04 9.11 -13.62
CA ILE A 68 -17.93 8.70 -14.49
C ILE A 68 -17.93 7.17 -14.66
N MET A 69 -18.08 6.44 -13.56
CA MET A 69 -18.13 4.97 -13.59
C MET A 69 -19.31 4.44 -14.41
N GLN A 70 -20.47 5.09 -14.34
CA GLN A 70 -21.63 4.74 -15.16
C GLN A 70 -21.33 4.92 -16.66
N LYS A 71 -20.64 6.00 -17.07
CA LYS A 71 -20.20 6.17 -18.46
C LYS A 71 -19.20 5.09 -18.90
N LEU A 72 -18.24 4.76 -18.03
CA LEU A 72 -17.26 3.69 -18.29
C LEU A 72 -17.92 2.31 -18.44
N TYR A 73 -19.01 2.06 -17.71
CA TYR A 73 -19.80 0.83 -17.76
C TYR A 73 -20.78 0.79 -18.95
N GLU A 74 -21.64 1.78 -19.11
CA GLU A 74 -22.76 1.76 -20.06
C GLU A 74 -22.32 2.14 -21.49
N SER A 75 -21.52 3.19 -21.61
CA SER A 75 -21.09 3.74 -22.90
C SER A 75 -19.83 3.05 -23.42
N HIS A 76 -18.78 3.00 -22.59
CA HIS A 76 -17.48 2.45 -22.99
C HIS A 76 -17.39 0.93 -22.80
N LYS A 77 -18.16 0.35 -21.86
CA LYS A 77 -18.19 -1.09 -21.55
C LYS A 77 -16.83 -1.69 -21.18
N VAL A 78 -15.97 -0.90 -20.53
CA VAL A 78 -14.58 -1.28 -20.21
C VAL A 78 -14.37 -1.77 -18.77
N GLN A 79 -15.37 -1.64 -17.91
CA GLN A 79 -15.36 -2.10 -16.53
C GLN A 79 -16.71 -2.72 -16.15
N THR A 80 -16.74 -3.51 -15.08
CA THR A 80 -17.96 -4.16 -14.59
C THR A 80 -18.88 -3.22 -13.83
N TYR A 81 -20.05 -3.74 -13.45
CA TYR A 81 -21.14 -2.96 -12.88
C TYR A 81 -20.68 -2.12 -11.67
N PRO A 82 -20.91 -0.79 -11.67
CA PRO A 82 -20.25 0.11 -10.73
C PRO A 82 -20.96 0.27 -9.39
N ARG A 83 -22.18 -0.24 -9.21
CA ARG A 83 -22.95 -0.12 -7.96
C ARG A 83 -22.91 -1.44 -7.20
N THR A 84 -21.71 -1.77 -6.72
CA THR A 84 -21.44 -2.97 -5.94
C THR A 84 -20.84 -2.56 -4.60
N ASP A 85 -21.15 -3.33 -3.56
CA ASP A 85 -20.54 -3.30 -2.24
C ASP A 85 -19.53 -4.46 -2.04
N SER A 86 -19.41 -5.37 -3.02
CA SER A 86 -18.46 -6.47 -2.94
C SER A 86 -17.07 -6.04 -3.40
N ARG A 87 -16.06 -6.51 -2.68
CA ARG A 87 -14.64 -6.43 -3.04
C ARG A 87 -14.07 -7.76 -3.53
N TYR A 88 -14.93 -8.73 -3.82
CA TYR A 88 -14.56 -10.10 -4.20
C TYR A 88 -15.12 -10.47 -5.57
N LEU A 89 -14.48 -11.45 -6.21
CA LEU A 89 -14.94 -12.13 -7.41
C LEU A 89 -15.48 -13.51 -7.04
N SER A 90 -16.42 -13.98 -7.84
CA SER A 90 -16.88 -15.36 -7.84
C SER A 90 -15.91 -16.25 -8.63
N SER A 91 -15.92 -17.54 -8.32
CA SER A 91 -15.01 -18.53 -8.90
C SER A 91 -15.19 -18.76 -10.40
N ASP A 92 -16.40 -18.53 -10.93
CA ASP A 92 -16.74 -18.64 -12.35
C ASP A 92 -16.05 -17.58 -13.23
N ILE A 93 -15.75 -16.39 -12.68
CA ILE A 93 -15.07 -15.31 -13.41
C ILE A 93 -13.56 -15.59 -13.58
N VAL A 94 -12.97 -16.48 -12.78
CA VAL A 94 -11.52 -16.74 -12.77
C VAL A 94 -11.00 -17.14 -14.16
N GLY A 95 -11.79 -17.91 -14.91
CA GLY A 95 -11.44 -18.33 -16.27
C GLY A 95 -11.29 -17.18 -17.26
N THR A 96 -11.90 -16.02 -17.00
CA THR A 96 -11.92 -14.84 -17.89
C THR A 96 -10.81 -13.83 -17.59
N LEU A 97 -10.10 -14.00 -16.47
CA LEU A 97 -9.06 -13.06 -16.05
C LEU A 97 -7.95 -12.87 -17.10
N PRO A 98 -7.50 -13.91 -17.84
CA PRO A 98 -6.53 -13.73 -18.91
C PRO A 98 -7.02 -12.79 -20.04
N GLU A 99 -8.27 -12.88 -20.46
CA GLU A 99 -8.84 -11.99 -21.48
C GLU A 99 -8.94 -10.54 -20.99
N ARG A 100 -9.37 -10.35 -19.73
CA ARG A 100 -9.43 -9.02 -19.10
C ARG A 100 -8.05 -8.36 -19.02
N LEU A 101 -7.03 -9.14 -18.62
CA LEU A 101 -5.63 -8.69 -18.60
C LEU A 101 -5.13 -8.28 -19.98
N LYS A 102 -5.49 -9.03 -21.04
CA LYS A 102 -5.13 -8.67 -22.42
C LYS A 102 -5.83 -7.39 -22.86
N ALA A 103 -7.10 -7.23 -22.53
CA ALA A 103 -7.90 -6.06 -22.89
C ALA A 103 -7.38 -4.77 -22.24
N CYS A 104 -7.12 -4.80 -20.92
CA CYS A 104 -6.58 -3.63 -20.21
C CYS A 104 -5.05 -3.50 -20.33
N GLY A 105 -4.35 -4.52 -20.80
CA GLY A 105 -2.88 -4.62 -20.91
C GLY A 105 -2.26 -3.80 -22.05
N ILE A 106 -2.71 -2.55 -22.21
CA ILE A 106 -2.22 -1.60 -23.21
C ILE A 106 -1.56 -0.40 -22.55
N GLY A 107 -0.82 0.40 -23.35
CA GLY A 107 -0.14 1.59 -22.84
C GLY A 107 0.80 1.28 -21.65
N GLU A 108 0.63 2.02 -20.56
CA GLU A 108 1.43 1.86 -19.33
C GLU A 108 1.18 0.54 -18.58
N TYR A 109 0.03 -0.10 -18.79
CA TYR A 109 -0.33 -1.34 -18.09
C TYR A 109 0.28 -2.59 -18.72
N ARG A 110 0.75 -2.49 -19.97
CA ARG A 110 1.21 -3.62 -20.78
C ARG A 110 2.28 -4.45 -20.09
N THR A 111 3.28 -3.79 -19.50
CA THR A 111 4.38 -4.49 -18.83
C THR A 111 3.88 -5.30 -17.63
N PHE A 112 2.96 -4.76 -16.84
CA PHE A 112 2.40 -5.43 -15.67
C PHE A 112 1.49 -6.59 -16.07
N ALA A 113 0.60 -6.39 -17.05
CA ALA A 113 -0.29 -7.42 -17.55
C ALA A 113 0.52 -8.60 -18.14
N ASN A 114 1.53 -8.32 -18.96
CA ASN A 114 2.41 -9.34 -19.52
C ASN A 114 3.13 -10.13 -18.43
N LYS A 115 3.63 -9.45 -17.38
CA LYS A 115 4.28 -10.09 -16.24
C LYS A 115 3.35 -11.08 -15.54
N ILE A 116 2.09 -10.70 -15.29
CA ILE A 116 1.07 -11.58 -14.70
C ILE A 116 0.83 -12.79 -15.61
N LEU A 117 0.66 -12.56 -16.91
CA LEU A 117 0.36 -13.59 -17.91
C LEU A 117 1.51 -14.58 -18.17
N THR A 118 2.73 -14.34 -17.67
CA THR A 118 3.84 -15.31 -17.76
C THR A 118 3.61 -16.58 -16.93
N LYS A 119 2.66 -16.57 -15.99
CA LYS A 119 2.34 -17.69 -15.11
C LYS A 119 0.83 -17.91 -15.06
N PRO A 120 0.37 -19.14 -14.76
CA PRO A 120 -1.04 -19.37 -14.49
C PRO A 120 -1.54 -18.48 -13.34
N ILE A 121 -2.68 -17.82 -13.55
CA ILE A 121 -3.32 -17.01 -12.53
C ILE A 121 -3.82 -17.93 -11.41
N LYS A 122 -3.34 -17.71 -10.19
CA LYS A 122 -3.75 -18.46 -9.01
C LYS A 122 -4.78 -17.65 -8.22
N ALA A 123 -6.05 -17.95 -8.43
CA ALA A 123 -7.12 -17.43 -7.60
C ALA A 123 -6.90 -17.83 -6.14
N ASN A 124 -7.18 -16.91 -5.22
CA ASN A 124 -7.10 -17.15 -3.79
C ASN A 124 -8.16 -16.31 -3.04
N LYS A 125 -8.37 -16.64 -1.76
CA LYS A 125 -9.43 -16.05 -0.92
C LYS A 125 -9.27 -14.56 -0.63
N SER A 126 -8.17 -13.91 -1.01
CA SER A 126 -8.01 -12.46 -0.85
C SER A 126 -8.82 -11.66 -1.88
N PHE A 127 -9.21 -12.26 -3.00
CA PHE A 127 -9.99 -11.58 -4.04
C PHE A 127 -11.00 -12.49 -4.76
N VAL A 128 -10.95 -13.81 -4.56
CA VAL A 128 -11.96 -14.77 -5.07
C VAL A 128 -12.58 -15.51 -3.89
N ASP A 129 -13.82 -15.17 -3.56
CA ASP A 129 -14.54 -15.79 -2.45
C ASP A 129 -16.06 -15.68 -2.68
N ASP A 130 -16.68 -16.76 -3.19
CA ASP A 130 -18.11 -16.78 -3.53
C ASP A 130 -19.01 -16.41 -2.33
N SER A 131 -18.57 -16.67 -1.10
CA SER A 131 -19.32 -16.32 0.12
C SER A 131 -19.34 -14.83 0.46
N LYS A 132 -18.51 -14.03 -0.22
CA LYS A 132 -18.38 -12.58 -0.02
C LYS A 132 -18.78 -11.76 -1.26
N VAL A 133 -19.34 -12.43 -2.26
CA VAL A 133 -19.99 -11.80 -3.41
C VAL A 133 -21.45 -11.55 -3.04
N SER A 134 -21.92 -10.32 -3.23
CA SER A 134 -23.33 -9.95 -3.06
C SER A 134 -24.06 -10.14 -4.40
N ASP A 135 -25.05 -9.31 -4.73
CA ASP A 135 -25.73 -9.35 -6.03
C ASP A 135 -24.76 -9.07 -7.20
N HIS A 136 -23.66 -8.37 -6.92
CA HIS A 136 -22.61 -8.06 -7.87
C HIS A 136 -21.23 -8.32 -7.27
N HIS A 137 -20.27 -8.68 -8.12
CA HIS A 137 -18.87 -8.82 -7.75
C HIS A 137 -18.16 -7.46 -7.78
N ALA A 138 -16.87 -7.43 -7.44
CA ALA A 138 -16.05 -6.22 -7.44
C ALA A 138 -15.92 -5.52 -8.81
N ILE A 139 -15.60 -4.23 -8.79
CA ILE A 139 -15.33 -3.45 -10.02
C ILE A 139 -13.97 -3.84 -10.58
N ILE A 140 -13.97 -4.44 -11.77
CA ILE A 140 -12.77 -4.85 -12.53
C ILE A 140 -12.91 -4.47 -14.01
N PRO A 141 -11.81 -4.44 -14.78
CA PRO A 141 -11.88 -4.30 -16.24
C PRO A 141 -12.67 -5.45 -16.88
N THR A 142 -13.31 -5.18 -18.02
CA THR A 142 -13.92 -6.20 -18.89
C THR A 142 -12.92 -6.73 -19.92
N GLU A 143 -13.34 -7.73 -20.68
CA GLU A 143 -12.66 -8.26 -21.85
C GLU A 143 -12.80 -7.33 -23.09
N GLY A 144 -13.54 -6.22 -22.94
CA GLY A 144 -13.87 -5.30 -24.03
C GLY A 144 -12.67 -4.46 -24.49
N TYR A 145 -12.69 -4.08 -25.77
CA TYR A 145 -11.67 -3.20 -26.34
C TYR A 145 -11.68 -1.82 -25.67
N VAL A 146 -10.51 -1.36 -25.22
CA VAL A 146 -10.35 -0.08 -24.54
C VAL A 146 -9.89 1.00 -25.54
N ASN A 147 -10.81 1.86 -25.97
CA ASN A 147 -10.48 3.01 -26.80
C ASN A 147 -10.08 4.23 -25.96
N PHE A 148 -8.83 4.31 -25.54
CA PHE A 148 -8.37 5.42 -24.70
C PHE A 148 -8.63 6.80 -25.31
N SER A 149 -8.55 6.98 -26.64
CA SER A 149 -8.78 8.29 -27.25
C SER A 149 -10.21 8.80 -27.09
N ALA A 150 -11.16 7.92 -26.78
CA ALA A 150 -12.55 8.29 -26.49
C ALA A 150 -12.75 8.77 -25.04
N PHE A 151 -11.78 8.59 -24.16
CA PHE A 151 -11.90 8.97 -22.75
C PHE A 151 -11.49 10.42 -22.53
N ASN A 152 -12.29 11.14 -21.74
CA ASN A 152 -11.83 12.39 -21.14
C ASN A 152 -10.85 12.14 -19.97
N ASP A 153 -10.21 13.20 -19.46
CA ASP A 153 -9.23 13.12 -18.37
C ASP A 153 -9.77 12.43 -17.10
N LYS A 154 -11.01 12.75 -16.70
CA LYS A 154 -11.62 12.17 -15.50
C LYS A 154 -11.93 10.68 -15.67
N GLU A 155 -12.42 10.29 -16.84
CA GLU A 155 -12.65 8.89 -17.21
C GLU A 155 -11.33 8.09 -17.19
N ARG A 156 -10.25 8.65 -17.73
CA ARG A 156 -8.92 8.03 -17.69
C ARG A 156 -8.44 7.82 -16.25
N LYS A 157 -8.60 8.82 -15.39
CA LYS A 157 -8.19 8.73 -13.98
C LYS A 157 -8.97 7.67 -13.20
N ILE A 158 -10.28 7.60 -13.38
CA ILE A 158 -11.09 6.56 -12.71
C ILE A 158 -10.77 5.17 -13.26
N TYR A 159 -10.63 5.03 -14.57
CA TYR A 159 -10.26 3.75 -15.18
C TYR A 159 -8.86 3.29 -14.73
N ASP A 160 -7.91 4.21 -14.60
CA ASP A 160 -6.56 3.92 -14.08
C ASP A 160 -6.59 3.33 -12.68
N LEU A 161 -7.42 3.88 -11.77
CA LEU A 161 -7.60 3.29 -10.44
C LEU A 161 -8.06 1.83 -10.53
N VAL A 162 -9.13 1.58 -11.29
CA VAL A 162 -9.70 0.23 -11.45
C VAL A 162 -8.67 -0.76 -12.00
N VAL A 163 -7.96 -0.39 -13.08
CA VAL A 163 -6.95 -1.24 -13.70
C VAL A 163 -5.78 -1.49 -12.76
N LYS A 164 -5.24 -0.44 -12.09
CA LYS A 164 -4.13 -0.61 -11.15
C LYS A 164 -4.49 -1.50 -9.98
N ARG A 165 -5.70 -1.36 -9.41
CA ARG A 165 -6.16 -2.23 -8.31
C ARG A 165 -6.33 -3.68 -8.78
N PHE A 166 -6.90 -3.88 -9.97
CA PHE A 166 -7.04 -5.19 -10.59
C PHE A 166 -5.69 -5.88 -10.83
N LEU A 167 -4.70 -5.15 -11.37
CA LEU A 167 -3.35 -5.67 -11.55
C LEU A 167 -2.68 -5.97 -10.20
N ALA A 168 -2.82 -5.09 -9.22
CA ALA A 168 -2.16 -5.22 -7.92
C ALA A 168 -2.58 -6.50 -7.17
N VAL A 169 -3.87 -6.88 -7.17
CA VAL A 169 -4.33 -8.11 -6.49
C VAL A 169 -3.82 -9.39 -7.15
N LEU A 170 -3.38 -9.32 -8.41
CA LEU A 170 -2.82 -10.43 -9.17
C LEU A 170 -1.28 -10.51 -9.05
N PHE A 171 -0.65 -9.52 -8.44
CA PHE A 171 0.79 -9.52 -8.15
C PHE A 171 1.09 -10.23 -6.81
N PRO A 172 2.34 -10.71 -6.64
CA PRO A 172 2.78 -11.23 -5.34
C PRO A 172 2.80 -10.13 -4.28
N ALA A 173 2.84 -10.56 -3.01
CA ALA A 173 3.01 -9.66 -1.88
C ALA A 173 4.27 -8.79 -2.04
N HIS A 174 4.20 -7.57 -1.52
CA HIS A 174 5.37 -6.77 -1.27
C HIS A 174 6.12 -7.37 -0.08
N GLU A 175 7.40 -7.70 -0.24
CA GLU A 175 8.21 -8.33 0.79
C GLU A 175 9.38 -7.42 1.16
N TYR A 176 9.66 -7.31 2.46
CA TYR A 176 10.73 -6.50 2.99
C TYR A 176 11.30 -7.11 4.26
N GLU A 177 12.56 -6.81 4.54
CA GLU A 177 13.16 -7.06 5.84
C GLU A 177 13.03 -5.80 6.69
N GLN A 178 12.32 -5.91 7.81
CA GLN A 178 12.26 -4.87 8.83
C GLN A 178 13.43 -5.03 9.79
N LEU A 179 14.23 -3.98 9.92
CA LEU A 179 15.32 -3.87 10.87
C LEU A 179 14.86 -2.99 12.04
N THR A 180 14.86 -3.54 13.26
CA THR A 180 14.59 -2.79 14.49
C THR A 180 15.86 -2.72 15.33
N VAL A 181 16.33 -1.52 15.59
CA VAL A 181 17.53 -1.25 16.37
C VAL A 181 17.09 -0.60 17.68
N GLN A 182 17.46 -1.20 18.80
CA GLN A 182 17.32 -0.57 20.10
C GLN A 182 18.69 -0.06 20.54
N ALA A 183 18.77 1.22 20.85
CA ALA A 183 19.97 1.85 21.38
C ALA A 183 19.68 2.40 22.78
N GLN A 184 20.72 2.41 23.61
CA GLN A 184 20.68 2.99 24.94
C GLN A 184 21.61 4.20 24.97
N ILE A 185 21.09 5.34 25.43
CA ILE A 185 21.87 6.54 25.75
C ILE A 185 21.57 6.84 27.21
N GLY A 186 22.58 6.80 28.08
CA GLY A 186 22.36 6.86 29.53
C GLY A 186 21.32 5.83 30.01
N ASN A 187 20.27 6.30 30.66
CA ASN A 187 19.17 5.45 31.16
C ASN A 187 17.97 5.36 30.20
N GLU A 188 18.06 5.99 29.03
CA GLU A 188 16.96 6.06 28.07
C GLU A 188 17.13 5.09 26.90
N LYS A 189 15.99 4.56 26.44
CA LYS A 189 15.91 3.64 25.31
C LYS A 189 15.40 4.37 24.07
N PHE A 190 16.16 4.25 22.99
CA PHE A 190 15.85 4.75 21.66
C PHE A 190 15.58 3.59 20.72
N ILE A 191 14.61 3.77 19.82
CA ILE A 191 14.25 2.76 18.81
C ILE A 191 14.36 3.40 17.44
N ALA A 192 15.12 2.78 16.55
CA ALA A 192 15.13 3.09 15.13
C ALA A 192 14.59 1.88 14.37
N LYS A 193 13.68 2.12 13.41
CA LYS A 193 13.18 1.11 12.49
C LYS A 193 13.60 1.49 11.07
N GLY A 194 14.04 0.51 10.31
CA GLY A 194 14.34 0.63 8.88
C GLY A 194 13.71 -0.53 8.12
N LYS A 195 13.56 -0.36 6.81
CA LYS A 195 13.07 -1.42 5.93
C LYS A 195 13.91 -1.53 4.68
N THR A 196 14.22 -2.76 4.30
CA THR A 196 14.90 -3.09 3.03
C THR A 196 13.95 -3.92 2.19
N VAL A 197 13.51 -3.39 1.05
CA VAL A 197 12.61 -4.10 0.13
C VAL A 197 13.36 -5.27 -0.50
N THR A 198 12.81 -6.48 -0.37
CA THR A 198 13.34 -7.69 -1.02
C THR A 198 12.56 -8.01 -2.28
N ILE A 199 11.24 -7.78 -2.28
CA ILE A 199 10.36 -7.96 -3.43
C ILE A 199 9.39 -6.77 -3.48
N ALA A 200 9.43 -5.98 -4.57
CA ALA A 200 8.51 -4.85 -4.73
C ALA A 200 7.03 -5.31 -4.72
N GLY A 201 6.74 -6.45 -5.36
CA GLY A 201 5.41 -7.04 -5.36
C GLY A 201 4.38 -6.13 -6.05
N TRP A 202 3.16 -6.14 -5.54
CA TRP A 202 2.06 -5.32 -6.05
C TRP A 202 2.34 -3.81 -6.08
N LYS A 203 3.27 -3.30 -5.26
CA LYS A 203 3.64 -1.88 -5.26
C LYS A 203 4.30 -1.41 -6.57
N GLU A 204 4.83 -2.35 -7.36
CA GLU A 204 5.39 -2.08 -8.69
C GLU A 204 4.35 -1.42 -9.62
N VAL A 205 3.08 -1.84 -9.52
CA VAL A 205 1.96 -1.29 -10.31
C VAL A 205 1.73 0.21 -10.04
N TYR A 206 2.06 0.66 -8.83
CA TYR A 206 1.95 2.04 -8.39
C TYR A 206 3.28 2.80 -8.50
N GLN A 207 4.23 2.30 -9.28
CA GLN A 207 5.57 2.88 -9.42
C GLN A 207 6.29 3.08 -8.07
N ASN A 208 5.99 2.22 -7.09
CA ASN A 208 6.45 2.33 -5.70
C ASN A 208 6.06 3.64 -4.99
N ARG A 209 5.04 4.35 -5.47
CA ARG A 209 4.50 5.58 -4.86
C ARG A 209 3.19 5.35 -4.11
N PHE A 210 2.94 4.11 -3.70
CA PHE A 210 1.78 3.80 -2.88
C PHE A 210 2.09 4.10 -1.42
N ASP A 211 1.54 5.21 -0.92
CA ASP A 211 1.59 5.54 0.49
C ASP A 211 0.67 4.58 1.26
N ASP A 212 1.27 3.64 1.97
CA ASP A 212 0.59 2.83 2.98
C ASP A 212 0.30 3.72 4.20
N GLU A 213 -0.58 4.71 4.07
CA GLU A 213 -1.09 5.49 5.22
C GLU A 213 -1.78 4.59 6.26
N GLU A 214 -2.21 3.39 5.86
CA GLU A 214 -2.76 2.37 6.76
C GLU A 214 -1.70 1.43 7.36
N SER A 215 -0.42 1.55 7.01
CA SER A 215 0.61 0.79 7.70
C SER A 215 0.76 1.35 9.12
N THR A 216 0.32 0.58 10.11
CA THR A 216 0.45 0.88 11.55
C THR A 216 1.90 1.05 12.01
N ASP A 217 2.85 0.68 11.16
CA ASP A 217 4.27 0.89 11.34
C ASP A 217 4.64 2.14 10.53
N ASP A 218 4.76 3.31 11.20
CA ASP A 218 5.30 4.61 10.72
C ASP A 218 6.77 4.50 10.19
N VAL A 219 7.12 3.40 9.52
CA VAL A 219 8.45 3.05 9.06
C VAL A 219 8.57 3.51 7.61
N LYS A 220 9.10 4.73 7.46
CA LYS A 220 9.55 5.24 6.16
C LYS A 220 10.60 4.30 5.57
N GLU A 221 10.71 4.27 4.24
CA GLU A 221 11.84 3.61 3.57
C GLU A 221 13.12 4.31 3.98
N GLN A 222 13.78 3.77 5.00
CA GLN A 222 15.07 4.20 5.46
C GLN A 222 15.97 2.98 5.56
N LEU A 223 17.06 3.02 4.79
CA LEU A 223 18.16 2.10 4.94
C LEU A 223 18.93 2.52 6.18
N LEU A 224 18.92 1.66 7.20
CA LEU A 224 19.80 1.81 8.34
C LEU A 224 21.15 1.16 8.00
N PRO A 225 22.27 1.73 8.48
CA PRO A 225 23.57 1.10 8.30
C PRO A 225 23.59 -0.27 8.97
N ARG A 226 24.56 -1.11 8.56
CA ARG A 226 24.82 -2.36 9.27
C ARG A 226 25.29 -2.02 10.69
N LEU A 227 24.52 -2.45 11.68
CA LEU A 227 24.80 -2.27 13.10
C LEU A 227 24.87 -3.62 13.79
N GLU A 228 25.68 -3.70 14.83
CA GLU A 228 25.89 -4.92 15.62
C GLU A 228 25.60 -4.65 17.10
N GLN A 229 25.10 -5.66 17.81
CA GLN A 229 24.84 -5.56 19.24
C GLN A 229 26.14 -5.24 19.98
N GLY A 230 26.08 -4.30 20.92
CA GLY A 230 27.23 -3.83 21.68
C GLY A 230 28.04 -2.72 21.00
N GLN A 231 27.79 -2.43 19.72
CA GLN A 231 28.43 -1.31 19.01
C GLN A 231 28.12 0.02 19.71
N VAL A 232 29.12 0.90 19.79
CA VAL A 232 28.99 2.25 20.34
C VAL A 232 29.02 3.25 19.19
N LEU A 233 28.02 4.13 19.13
CA LEU A 233 27.87 5.18 18.13
C LEU A 233 28.04 6.55 18.80
N LYS A 234 28.81 7.43 18.15
CA LYS A 234 28.93 8.83 18.57
C LYS A 234 27.61 9.56 18.35
N THR A 235 27.05 10.09 19.43
CA THR A 235 25.83 10.90 19.36
C THR A 235 26.17 12.30 18.88
N LYS A 236 25.57 12.73 17.76
CA LYS A 236 25.79 14.08 17.20
C LYS A 236 24.79 15.11 17.73
N LEU A 237 23.54 14.71 17.89
CA LEU A 237 22.44 15.57 18.31
C LEU A 237 21.39 14.73 19.04
N ILE A 238 20.94 15.23 20.18
CA ILE A 238 19.73 14.78 20.86
C ILE A 238 18.80 15.98 20.90
N ALA A 239 17.62 15.86 20.30
CA ALA A 239 16.63 16.92 20.24
C ALA A 239 15.23 16.34 20.41
N GLN A 240 14.33 17.13 20.98
CA GLN A 240 12.91 16.79 20.96
C GLN A 240 12.36 16.92 19.53
N THR A 241 11.39 16.09 19.20
CA THR A 241 10.63 16.18 17.94
C THR A 241 9.17 16.37 18.25
N SER A 242 8.50 17.25 17.51
CA SER A 242 7.04 17.40 17.52
C SER A 242 6.44 16.46 16.49
N GLY A 243 5.35 15.77 16.84
CA GLY A 243 4.61 14.88 15.96
C GLY A 243 3.13 14.85 16.30
#